data_AF-A0A966ARZ2-F1
#
_entry.id   AF-A0A966ARZ2-F1
#
_cell.length_a   1.000
_cell.length_b   1.000
_cell.length_c   1.000
_cell.angle_alpha   90.00
_cell.angle_beta   90.00
_cell.angle_gamma   90.00
#
_symmetry.space_group_name_H-M   'P 1'
#
loop_
_entity.id
_entity.type
_entity.pdbx_description
1 polymer ?
#
loop_
_entity_poly.entity_id
_entity_poly.type
_entity_poly.pdbx_seq_one_letter_code
_entity_poly.pdbx_strand_id
1 'polypeptide(L)' 'ADGLPGDHVFMLSRGPDGKLWIGTSRGLARRDGEKFVTFTTADGLFADNVFSMATDEQGRQWIGSFGGVARITGLASAL' A
#
# COMPACT_ATOMS: atom_id res chain seq x y z
N ALA A 1 -1.48 -15.14 -12.69
CA ALA A 1 -0.86 -14.31 -11.63
C ALA A 1 -1.98 -13.78 -10.75
N ASP A 2 -1.82 -13.86 -9.43
CA ASP A 2 -2.91 -13.76 -8.45
C ASP A 2 -3.32 -12.31 -8.11
N GLY A 3 -2.86 -11.34 -8.91
CA GLY A 3 -3.25 -9.92 -8.81
C GLY A 3 -2.27 -9.00 -8.08
N LEU A 4 -1.08 -9.48 -7.67
CA LEU A 4 -0.03 -8.61 -7.12
C LEU A 4 0.55 -7.71 -8.24
N PRO A 5 0.76 -6.41 -8.01
CA PRO A 5 1.12 -5.48 -9.09
C PRO A 5 2.58 -5.60 -9.56
N GLY A 6 3.50 -6.07 -8.72
CA GLY A 6 4.91 -6.23 -9.07
C GLY A 6 5.55 -7.46 -8.43
N ASP A 7 6.49 -8.06 -9.15
CA ASP A 7 7.18 -9.30 -8.74
C ASP A 7 8.32 -9.06 -7.73
N HIS A 8 8.80 -7.82 -7.63
CA HIS A 8 9.77 -7.41 -6.62
C HIS A 8 9.03 -6.83 -5.42
N VAL A 9 9.07 -7.53 -4.30
CA VAL A 9 8.49 -7.12 -3.02
C VAL A 9 9.56 -6.46 -2.16
N PHE A 10 9.31 -5.23 -1.72
CA PHE A 10 10.22 -4.46 -0.87
C PHE A 10 9.72 -4.34 0.58
N MET A 11 8.41 -4.41 0.77
CA MET A 11 7.78 -4.17 2.06
C MET A 11 6.62 -5.12 2.28
N LEU A 12 6.53 -5.66 3.50
CA LEU A 12 5.35 -6.29 4.05
C LEU A 12 5.03 -5.57 5.36
N SER A 13 3.79 -5.10 5.51
CA SER A 13 3.35 -4.41 6.72
C SER A 13 1.92 -4.78 7.06
N ARG A 14 1.58 -4.72 8.34
CA ARG A 14 0.21 -4.89 8.80
C ARG A 14 -0.38 -3.52 9.07
N GLY A 15 -1.46 -3.18 8.38
CA GLY A 15 -2.18 -1.93 8.62
C GLY A 15 -3.00 -1.98 9.90
N PRO A 16 -3.42 -0.83 10.46
CA PRO A 16 -4.42 -0.74 11.53
C PRO A 16 -5.75 -1.46 11.23
N ASP A 17 -6.10 -1.69 9.97
CA ASP A 17 -7.24 -2.52 9.55
C ASP A 17 -6.99 -4.04 9.69
N GLY A 18 -5.83 -4.42 10.21
CA GLY A 18 -5.39 -5.79 10.37
C GLY A 18 -4.98 -6.48 9.07
N LYS A 19 -5.06 -5.79 7.93
CA LYS A 19 -4.79 -6.34 6.59
C LYS A 19 -3.30 -6.30 6.27
N LEU A 20 -2.89 -7.18 5.37
CA LEU A 20 -1.53 -7.21 4.83
C LEU A 20 -1.40 -6.16 3.72
N TRP A 21 -0.39 -5.32 3.85
CA TRP A 21 0.06 -4.35 2.88
C TRP A 21 1.40 -4.76 2.31
N ILE A 22 1.58 -4.58 1.01
CA ILE A 22 2.72 -5.08 0.25
C ILE A 22 3.23 -3.96 -0.65
N GLY A 23 4.42 -3.44 -0.37
CA GLY A 23 5.11 -2.50 -1.25
C GLY A 23 5.88 -3.26 -2.32
N THR A 24 5.67 -2.91 -3.59
CA THR A 24 6.30 -3.58 -4.74
C THR A 24 7.02 -2.60 -5.65
N SER A 25 7.66 -3.10 -6.71
CA SER A 25 8.22 -2.28 -7.78
C SER A 25 7.18 -1.59 -8.68
N ARG A 26 5.90 -1.95 -8.59
CA ARG A 26 4.83 -1.49 -9.51
C ARG A 26 3.54 -1.09 -8.78
N GLY A 27 3.64 -0.73 -7.50
CA GLY A 27 2.55 -0.21 -6.70
C GLY A 27 2.55 -0.73 -5.27
N LEU A 28 1.61 -0.21 -4.50
CA LEU A 28 1.24 -0.74 -3.18
C LEU A 28 0.03 -1.67 -3.35
N ALA A 29 0.07 -2.84 -2.74
CA ALA A 29 -1.06 -3.76 -2.71
C ALA A 29 -1.58 -3.96 -1.28
N ARG A 30 -2.90 -4.00 -1.11
CA ARG A 30 -3.58 -4.43 0.11
C ARG A 30 -4.28 -5.75 -0.14
N ARG A 31 -4.02 -6.75 0.70
CA ARG A 31 -4.71 -8.05 0.66
C ARG A 31 -6.12 -7.90 1.24
N ASP A 32 -7.14 -8.15 0.44
CA ASP A 32 -8.53 -8.18 0.90
C ASP A 32 -9.20 -9.51 0.54
N GLY A 33 -9.28 -10.40 1.53
CA GLY A 33 -9.68 -11.79 1.34
C GLY A 33 -8.76 -12.47 0.33
N GLU A 34 -9.34 -12.99 -0.76
CA GLU A 34 -8.61 -13.65 -1.84
C GLU A 34 -8.10 -12.72 -2.96
N LYS A 35 -8.26 -11.39 -2.82
CA LYS A 35 -7.85 -10.42 -3.85
C LYS A 35 -6.81 -9.42 -3.36
N PHE A 36 -6.15 -8.76 -4.30
CA PHE A 36 -5.31 -7.59 -4.05
C PHE A 36 -5.99 -6.34 -4.57
N VAL A 37 -6.04 -5.30 -3.75
CA VAL A 37 -6.38 -3.93 -4.16
C VAL A 37 -5.07 -3.20 -4.39
N THR A 38 -4.88 -2.64 -5.58
CA THR A 38 -3.64 -1.97 -5.97
C THR A 38 -3.80 -0.46 -5.92
N PHE A 39 -2.77 0.23 -5.46
CA PHE A 39 -2.62 1.68 -5.48
C PHE A 39 -1.33 2.05 -6.21
N THR A 40 -1.42 3.04 -7.08
CA THR A 40 -0.34 3.50 -7.96
C THR A 40 -0.24 5.02 -7.94
N THR A 41 0.62 5.57 -8.78
CA THR A 41 0.65 7.00 -9.10
C THR A 41 -0.70 7.55 -9.58
N ALA A 42 -1.54 6.74 -10.23
CA ALA A 42 -2.89 7.15 -10.60
C ALA A 42 -3.82 7.38 -9.39
N ASP A 43 -3.47 6.78 -8.24
CA ASP A 43 -4.20 6.88 -6.98
C ASP A 43 -3.56 7.87 -6.00
N GLY A 44 -2.54 8.61 -6.44
CA GLY A 44 -1.87 9.66 -5.67
C GLY A 44 -0.57 9.25 -4.98
N LEU A 45 -0.01 8.06 -5.27
CA LEU A 45 1.38 7.79 -4.90
C LEU A 45 2.34 8.68 -5.68
N PHE A 46 3.46 9.07 -5.07
CA PHE A 46 4.47 9.86 -5.77
C PHE A 46 5.33 9.02 -6.74
N ALA A 47 5.41 7.70 -6.52
CA ALA A 47 6.01 6.74 -7.44
C ALA A 47 5.46 5.33 -7.19
N ASP A 48 5.50 4.47 -8.21
CA ASP A 48 4.99 3.10 -8.12
C ASP A 48 5.93 2.15 -7.36
N ASN A 49 7.21 2.49 -7.21
CA ASN A 49 8.14 1.74 -6.38
C ASN A 49 7.98 2.13 -4.90
N VAL A 50 7.36 1.23 -4.14
CA VAL A 50 6.98 1.44 -2.75
C VAL A 50 7.87 0.63 -1.82
N PHE A 51 8.54 1.31 -0.90
CA PHE A 51 9.60 0.73 -0.08
C PHE A 51 9.28 0.64 1.40
N SER A 52 8.35 1.47 1.90
CA SER A 52 8.08 1.52 3.33
C SER A 52 6.66 1.95 3.64
N MET A 53 6.20 1.55 4.82
CA MET A 53 4.94 1.98 5.40
C MET A 53 5.12 2.20 6.89
N ALA A 54 4.63 3.34 7.39
CA ALA A 54 4.61 3.67 8.81
C ALA A 54 3.19 4.03 9.23
N THR A 55 2.79 3.60 10.42
CA THR A 55 1.53 4.04 11.04
C THR A 55 1.89 4.98 12.18
N ASP A 56 1.30 6.18 12.18
CA ASP A 56 1.49 7.12 13.29
C ASP A 56 0.55 6.86 14.47
N GLU A 57 0.71 7.62 15.54
CA GLU A 57 -0.07 7.49 16.78
C GLU A 57 -1.58 7.71 16.60
N GLN A 58 -1.99 8.37 15.51
CA GLN A 58 -3.41 8.58 15.16
C GLN A 58 -3.94 7.47 14.25
N GLY A 59 -3.16 6.43 13.97
CA GLY A 59 -3.52 5.34 13.08
C GLY A 59 -3.44 5.70 11.60
N ARG A 60 -2.82 6.83 11.23
CA ARG A 60 -2.71 7.24 9.82
C ARG A 60 -1.55 6.51 9.18
N GLN A 61 -1.77 6.04 7.95
CA GLN A 61 -0.80 5.27 7.19
C GLN A 61 -0.01 6.18 6.24
N TRP A 62 1.31 6.15 6.37
CA TRP A 62 2.28 6.89 5.57
C TRP A 62 3.07 5.92 4.70
N ILE A 63 3.17 6.20 3.40
CA ILE A 63 3.75 5.33 2.39
C ILE A 63 4.98 5.99 1.79
N GLY A 64 6.14 5.38 2.00
CA GLY A 64 7.40 5.80 1.39
C GLY A 64 7.59 5.17 0.02
N SER A 65 7.75 6.02 -0.99
CA SER A 65 8.07 5.66 -2.37
C SER A 65 9.32 6.43 -2.82
N PHE A 66 9.87 6.08 -3.98
CA PHE A 66 11.01 6.84 -4.53
C PHE A 66 10.72 8.32 -4.76
N GLY A 67 9.46 8.68 -5.06
CA GLY A 67 9.04 10.04 -5.32
C GLY A 67 8.70 10.85 -4.05
N GLY A 68 8.72 10.24 -2.87
CA GLY A 68 8.36 10.89 -1.61
C GLY A 68 7.39 10.08 -0.75
N VAL A 69 6.80 10.76 0.24
CA VAL A 69 5.91 10.16 1.23
C VAL A 69 4.45 10.59 0.98
N ALA A 70 3.60 9.63 0.66
CA ALA A 70 2.16 9.83 0.55
C ALA A 70 1.44 9.40 1.84
N ARG A 71 0.25 9.96 2.09
CA ARG A 71 -0.63 9.51 3.19
C ARG A 71 -1.87 8.87 2.58
N ILE A 72 -2.25 7.69 3.05
CA ILE A 72 -3.51 7.06 2.65
C ILE A 72 -4.66 7.79 3.33
N THR A 73 -5.62 8.27 2.54
CA THR A 73 -6.84 8.92 3.02
C THR A 73 -8.06 8.12 2.57
N GLY A 74 -8.87 7.65 3.52
CA GLY A 74 -10.09 6.91 3.22
C GLY A 74 -9.81 5.50 2.70
N LEU A 75 -9.64 4.55 3.62
CA LEU A 75 -9.92 3.15 3.29
C LEU A 75 -11.43 3.03 3.40
N ALA A 76 -12.14 2.96 2.27
CA ALA A 76 -13.54 2.60 2.34
C ALA A 76 -13.61 1.23 3.03
N SER A 77 -14.02 1.21 4.30
CA SER A 77 -14.55 0.00 4.90
C SER A 77 -15.76 -0.34 4.03
N ALA A 78 -15.62 -1.37 3.21
CA ALA A 78 -16.79 -1.99 2.61
C ALA A 78 -17.68 -2.39 3.79
N LEU A 79 -18.84 -1.74 3.89
CA LEU A 79 -19.96 -2.21 4.70
C LEU A 79 -20.43 -3.56 4.16
#